data_AF-A0A6P0RVB9-F1
#
_entry.id   AF-A0A6P0RVB9-F1
#
_cell.length_a   1.000
_cell.length_b   1.000
_cell.length_c   1.000
_cell.angle_alpha   90.00
_cell.angle_beta   90.00
_cell.angle_gamma   90.00
#
_symmetry.space_group_name_H-M   'P 1'
#
loop_
_entity.id
_entity.type
_entity.pdbx_description
1 polymer ?
#
loop_
_entity_poly.entity_id
_entity_poly.type
_entity_poly.pdbx_seq_one_letter_code
_entity_poly.pdbx_strand_id
1 'polypeptide(L)'
;MAIKQIKLDGIRTDIPLKGIVLIAGESATLTPSIVENRPWYDSGFVHYSSGRYAQVVIDWLDPTTSRKDPDYWWPDRGMMHYEENCFRRFWEWYKEREDIENELNFDTPGYRDYRLEAVRQVVLDILGVRSLRIRRGAYKVVVGNGGSEVDYNHLPQGDRCLIAMLGDMVRNFIEGIHELNPFESEYTVLIDEIELHLPPKRQHGLIDKLTKAFPKCQFILTTNSPIIVGQVKPERVFVVGGSGGWYHPEESYGREYQRILVDLFGTDERLPHIKQGLLEMFRLIDAGKLDEGRELRHQLAGEIGGGDSSFVKADMLIRRKELIGK
;
A
#
# COMPACT_ATOMS: atom_id res chain seq x y z
N MET A 1 11.67 22.24 -1.56
CA MET A 1 10.87 21.84 -2.73
C MET A 1 9.43 21.74 -2.25
N ALA A 2 8.54 22.63 -2.67
CA ALA A 2 7.19 22.71 -2.11
C ALA A 2 6.38 21.48 -2.52
N ILE A 3 5.93 20.68 -1.55
CA ILE A 3 4.97 19.60 -1.75
C ILE A 3 3.72 20.27 -2.34
N LYS A 4 3.48 20.10 -3.65
CA LYS A 4 2.25 20.58 -4.28
C LYS A 4 1.12 19.70 -3.76
N GLN A 5 0.43 20.18 -2.73
CA GLN A 5 -0.87 19.63 -2.33
C GLN A 5 -1.81 19.75 -3.52
N ILE A 6 -2.15 18.62 -4.13
CA ILE A 6 -3.18 18.59 -5.15
C ILE A 6 -4.50 18.62 -4.41
N LYS A 7 -5.15 19.78 -4.45
CA LYS A 7 -6.56 19.87 -4.08
C LYS A 7 -7.33 19.01 -5.07
N LEU A 8 -7.87 17.87 -4.62
CA LEU A 8 -8.75 17.00 -5.42
C LEU A 8 -10.10 17.68 -5.78
N ASP A 9 -10.20 19.00 -5.64
CA ASP A 9 -11.37 19.82 -6.01
C ASP A 9 -11.80 19.58 -7.46
N GLY A 10 -10.89 19.14 -8.34
CA GLY A 10 -11.19 18.78 -9.75
C GLY A 10 -11.58 17.33 -10.00
N ILE A 11 -11.28 16.39 -9.10
CA ILE A 11 -11.71 14.97 -9.20
C ILE A 11 -13.18 14.83 -8.71
N ARG A 12 -13.87 15.98 -8.52
CA ARG A 12 -15.09 16.09 -7.73
C ARG A 12 -16.36 15.50 -8.36
N THR A 13 -16.39 15.17 -9.64
CA THR A 13 -17.65 14.76 -10.31
C THR A 13 -17.70 13.29 -10.69
N ASP A 14 -16.57 12.60 -10.76
CA ASP A 14 -16.49 11.30 -11.46
C ASP A 14 -16.11 10.13 -10.52
N ILE A 15 -15.94 10.38 -9.23
CA ILE A 15 -15.66 9.31 -8.25
C ILE A 15 -16.93 8.46 -8.04
N PRO A 16 -16.92 7.16 -8.40
CA PRO A 16 -18.05 6.29 -8.15
C PRO A 16 -18.32 6.17 -6.65
N LEU A 17 -19.59 6.19 -6.26
CA LEU A 17 -20.03 6.10 -4.84
C LEU A 17 -19.63 4.79 -4.15
N LYS A 18 -19.17 3.76 -4.88
CA LYS A 18 -18.71 2.48 -4.32
C LYS A 18 -17.45 1.96 -5.04
N GLY A 19 -16.50 1.43 -4.27
CA GLY A 19 -15.29 0.78 -4.77
C GLY A 19 -14.00 1.53 -4.46
N ILE A 20 -13.01 1.43 -5.35
CA ILE A 20 -11.67 2.01 -5.17
C ILE A 20 -11.48 3.19 -6.13
N VAL A 21 -10.85 4.23 -5.61
CA VAL A 21 -10.16 5.29 -6.35
C VAL A 21 -8.69 5.24 -5.95
N LEU A 22 -7.80 5.18 -6.93
CA LEU A 22 -6.36 5.17 -6.72
C LEU A 22 -5.74 6.43 -7.32
N ILE A 23 -4.92 7.13 -6.55
CA ILE A 23 -4.17 8.31 -6.97
C ILE A 23 -2.69 7.95 -7.01
N ALA A 24 -2.09 8.01 -8.19
CA ALA A 24 -0.71 7.58 -8.41
C ALA A 24 0.20 8.78 -8.70
N GLY A 25 1.37 8.85 -8.05
CA GLY A 25 2.43 9.80 -8.36
C GLY A 25 3.19 10.33 -7.14
N GLU A 26 4.44 10.77 -7.35
CA GLU A 26 5.45 11.08 -6.32
C GLU A 26 5.06 12.12 -5.24
N SER A 27 3.95 12.85 -5.43
CA SER A 27 3.46 13.86 -4.47
C SER A 27 1.98 13.68 -4.13
N ALA A 28 1.41 12.50 -4.40
CA ALA A 28 0.02 12.19 -4.08
C ALA A 28 -0.17 12.07 -2.56
N THR A 29 -0.78 13.10 -1.97
CA THR A 29 -1.15 13.14 -0.54
C THR A 29 -2.62 13.49 -0.42
N LEU A 30 -3.33 12.82 0.49
CA LEU A 30 -4.73 13.09 0.78
C LEU A 30 -4.81 14.14 1.89
N THR A 31 -5.61 15.18 1.67
CA THR A 31 -5.95 16.16 2.70
C THR A 31 -7.40 15.96 3.15
N PRO A 32 -7.73 16.10 4.45
CA PRO A 32 -9.12 16.01 4.93
C PRO A 32 -10.09 16.95 4.22
N SER A 33 -9.61 18.08 3.68
CA SER A 33 -10.40 19.02 2.86
C SER A 33 -11.00 18.42 1.58
N ILE A 34 -10.53 17.24 1.15
CA ILE A 34 -11.19 16.43 0.10
C ILE A 34 -12.65 16.12 0.49
N VAL A 35 -12.92 16.01 1.79
CA VAL A 35 -14.15 15.50 2.38
C VAL A 35 -15.12 16.63 2.75
N GLU A 36 -14.61 17.83 3.05
CA GLU A 36 -15.33 18.98 3.64
C GLU A 36 -16.49 19.56 2.78
N ASN A 37 -16.69 19.10 1.54
CA ASN A 37 -17.63 19.73 0.60
C ASN A 37 -18.59 18.75 -0.11
N ARG A 38 -18.90 17.59 0.46
CA ARG A 38 -19.60 16.50 -0.27
C ARG A 38 -20.57 15.65 0.58
N PRO A 39 -21.48 14.86 -0.06
CA PRO A 39 -22.67 14.25 0.54
C PRO A 39 -22.46 12.92 1.28
N TRP A 40 -21.22 12.43 1.41
CA TRP A 40 -20.88 11.20 2.15
C TRP A 40 -21.03 11.31 3.68
N TYR A 41 -21.72 12.36 4.13
CA TYR A 41 -22.12 12.60 5.52
C TYR A 41 -22.97 11.45 6.11
N ASP A 42 -23.58 10.61 5.27
CA ASP A 42 -24.37 9.47 5.71
C ASP A 42 -23.51 8.20 5.98
N SER A 43 -22.22 8.21 5.62
CA SER A 43 -21.27 7.10 5.81
C SER A 43 -20.18 7.47 6.81
N GLY A 44 -19.65 6.49 7.54
CA GLY A 44 -18.52 6.73 8.45
C GLY A 44 -17.25 7.14 7.68
N PHE A 45 -16.37 7.93 8.29
CA PHE A 45 -15.16 8.43 7.63
C PHE A 45 -13.90 8.14 8.46
N VAL A 46 -12.88 7.60 7.81
CA VAL A 46 -11.55 7.41 8.42
C VAL A 46 -10.45 7.75 7.40
N HIS A 47 -9.37 8.39 7.85
CA HIS A 47 -8.21 8.67 7.02
C HIS A 47 -6.92 8.32 7.77
N TYR A 48 -6.05 7.60 7.09
CA TYR A 48 -4.71 7.23 7.50
C TYR A 48 -3.67 7.88 6.59
N SER A 49 -2.86 8.79 7.14
CA SER A 49 -1.82 9.50 6.37
C SER A 49 -0.46 8.83 6.52
N SER A 50 0.44 9.02 5.54
CA SER A 50 1.75 8.34 5.48
C SER A 50 2.61 8.58 6.73
N GLY A 51 2.58 9.79 7.28
CA GLY A 51 3.25 10.13 8.53
C GLY A 51 2.74 9.35 9.76
N ARG A 52 1.46 8.96 9.77
CA ARG A 52 0.88 8.15 10.86
C ARG A 52 1.32 6.69 10.77
N TYR A 53 1.39 6.11 9.56
CA TYR A 53 1.90 4.75 9.35
C TYR A 53 3.36 4.59 9.75
N ALA A 54 4.20 5.63 9.59
CA ALA A 54 5.64 5.50 9.84
C ALA A 54 6.01 5.28 11.33
N GLN A 55 5.16 5.73 12.26
CA GLN A 55 5.48 5.77 13.70
C GLN A 55 4.91 4.59 14.53
N VAL A 56 4.43 3.51 13.90
CA VAL A 56 3.83 2.39 14.66
C VAL A 56 4.88 1.63 15.47
N VAL A 57 5.07 2.04 16.72
CA VAL A 57 5.90 1.37 17.72
C VAL A 57 5.03 1.04 18.93
N ILE A 58 4.97 -0.24 19.32
CA ILE A 58 4.29 -0.67 20.54
C ILE A 58 5.33 -0.79 21.66
N ASP A 59 5.89 0.34 22.08
CA ASP A 59 6.82 0.34 23.21
C ASP A 59 6.05 0.14 24.53
N TRP A 60 4.88 0.74 24.71
CA TRP A 60 4.19 0.81 26.02
C TRP A 60 3.59 -0.51 26.55
N LEU A 61 3.51 -1.58 25.75
CA LEU A 61 3.08 -2.87 26.29
C LEU A 61 4.12 -3.46 27.24
N ASP A 62 5.38 -3.05 27.11
CA ASP A 62 6.43 -3.41 28.04
C ASP A 62 6.40 -2.46 29.26
N PRO A 63 6.04 -2.96 30.47
CA PRO A 63 6.00 -2.12 31.68
C PRO A 63 7.36 -1.54 32.08
N THR A 64 8.47 -1.96 31.44
CA THR A 64 9.82 -1.41 31.67
C THR A 64 10.17 -0.22 30.77
N THR A 65 9.39 0.04 29.72
CA THR A 65 9.58 1.21 28.85
C THR A 65 8.93 2.45 29.48
N SER A 66 9.60 3.02 30.48
CA SER A 66 9.23 4.32 31.04
C SER A 66 9.53 5.47 30.08
N ARG A 67 8.87 5.53 28.94
CA ARG A 67 8.72 6.81 28.23
C ARG A 67 7.51 7.50 28.84
N LYS A 68 7.79 8.54 29.64
CA LYS A 68 6.81 9.55 30.04
C LYS A 68 6.28 10.21 28.77
N ASP A 69 5.18 9.70 28.21
CA ASP A 69 4.32 10.53 27.38
C ASP A 69 3.39 11.32 28.32
N PRO A 70 3.27 12.64 28.15
CA PRO A 70 2.52 13.46 29.08
C PRO A 70 1.03 13.11 29.02
N ASP A 71 0.46 12.89 30.21
CA ASP A 71 -0.97 12.73 30.44
C ASP A 71 -1.78 13.80 29.69
N TYR A 72 -2.52 13.41 28.64
CA TYR A 72 -3.60 14.22 28.09
C TYR A 72 -4.90 13.41 28.15
N TRP A 73 -5.57 13.57 29.29
CA TRP A 73 -6.93 13.15 29.54
C TRP A 73 -7.83 14.38 29.36
N TRP A 74 -8.64 14.46 28.29
CA TRP A 74 -9.92 15.17 28.36
C TRP A 74 -10.93 14.66 27.32
N PRO A 75 -12.22 14.51 27.71
CA PRO A 75 -13.32 14.16 26.82
C PRO A 75 -13.96 15.41 26.23
N ASP A 76 -13.86 15.62 24.92
CA ASP A 76 -14.78 16.49 24.20
C ASP A 76 -15.41 15.77 23.01
N ARG A 77 -16.74 15.81 23.00
CA ARG A 77 -17.62 15.13 22.06
C ARG A 77 -17.53 15.82 20.71
N GLY A 78 -17.33 15.06 19.63
CA GLY A 78 -17.79 15.45 18.29
C GLY A 78 -16.74 15.69 17.20
N MET A 79 -15.44 15.53 17.48
CA MET A 79 -14.43 15.45 16.42
C MET A 79 -13.42 14.35 16.75
N MET A 80 -13.30 13.34 15.88
CA MET A 80 -12.19 12.39 15.92
C MET A 80 -10.89 13.12 15.52
N HIS A 81 -10.28 13.80 16.50
CA HIS A 81 -9.04 14.53 16.30
C HIS A 81 -7.87 13.57 16.01
N TYR A 82 -7.22 13.91 14.91
CA TYR A 82 -5.89 13.49 14.47
C TYR A 82 -4.83 13.84 15.50
N GLU A 83 -4.02 12.88 15.92
CA GLU A 83 -2.56 12.97 16.12
C GLU A 83 -2.08 11.72 16.88
N GLU A 84 -1.01 11.10 16.37
CA GLU A 84 -0.04 10.14 16.95
C GLU A 84 -0.53 8.90 17.77
N ASN A 85 -1.78 8.85 18.23
CA ASN A 85 -2.30 7.92 19.25
C ASN A 85 -3.33 6.88 18.76
N CYS A 86 -3.64 6.83 17.47
CA CYS A 86 -4.69 5.93 16.94
C CYS A 86 -4.36 4.45 17.12
N PHE A 87 -3.16 4.02 16.73
CA PHE A 87 -2.74 2.62 16.89
C PHE A 87 -2.59 2.20 18.35
N ARG A 88 -2.23 3.14 19.22
CA ARG A 88 -2.20 2.90 20.67
C ARG A 88 -3.57 2.56 21.21
N ARG A 89 -4.55 3.40 20.91
CA ARG A 89 -5.93 3.18 21.30
C ARG A 89 -6.47 1.86 20.74
N PHE A 90 -6.11 1.50 19.51
CA PHE A 90 -6.46 0.19 18.95
C PHE A 90 -5.92 -0.97 19.80
N TRP A 91 -4.63 -0.97 20.16
CA TRP A 91 -4.05 -2.07 20.93
C TRP A 91 -4.55 -2.11 22.38
N GLU A 92 -4.79 -0.95 23.01
CA GLU A 92 -5.45 -0.87 24.32
C GLU A 92 -6.85 -1.47 24.27
N TRP A 93 -7.63 -1.11 23.25
CA TRP A 93 -8.95 -1.67 22.99
C TRP A 93 -8.88 -3.18 22.70
N TYR A 94 -7.93 -3.63 21.88
CA TYR A 94 -7.78 -5.05 21.54
C TYR A 94 -7.48 -5.87 22.80
N LYS A 95 -6.58 -5.36 23.66
CA LYS A 95 -6.25 -5.96 24.94
C LYS A 95 -7.47 -6.05 25.86
N GLU A 96 -8.18 -4.95 26.06
CA GLU A 96 -9.38 -4.91 26.89
C GLU A 96 -10.42 -5.93 26.41
N ARG A 97 -10.67 -5.99 25.11
CA ARG A 97 -11.62 -6.94 24.53
C ARG A 97 -11.15 -8.39 24.67
N GLU A 98 -9.85 -8.65 24.56
CA GLU A 98 -9.33 -10.01 24.70
C GLU A 98 -9.37 -10.42 26.17
N ASP A 99 -9.24 -9.46 27.08
CA ASP A 99 -9.41 -9.69 28.50
C ASP A 99 -10.85 -10.07 28.87
N ILE A 100 -11.82 -9.34 28.33
CA ILE A 100 -13.26 -9.65 28.46
C ILE A 100 -13.59 -11.00 27.80
N GLU A 101 -13.07 -11.27 26.60
CA GLU A 101 -13.30 -12.55 25.91
C GLU A 101 -12.83 -13.73 26.75
N ASN A 102 -11.65 -13.64 27.36
CA ASN A 102 -11.11 -14.70 28.20
C ASN A 102 -11.89 -14.87 29.51
N GLU A 103 -12.37 -13.78 30.12
CA GLU A 103 -13.23 -13.82 31.31
C GLU A 103 -14.57 -14.49 30.99
N LEU A 104 -15.24 -14.06 29.93
CA LEU A 104 -16.52 -14.64 29.51
C LEU A 104 -16.38 -16.08 29.00
N ASN A 105 -15.24 -16.44 28.40
CA ASN A 105 -14.96 -17.81 27.98
C ASN A 105 -14.72 -18.76 29.16
N PHE A 106 -14.30 -18.23 30.32
CA PHE A 106 -14.25 -19.02 31.55
C PHE A 106 -15.66 -19.41 32.02
N ASP A 107 -16.61 -18.47 31.97
CA ASP A 107 -18.00 -18.71 32.37
C ASP A 107 -18.79 -19.49 31.31
N THR A 108 -18.51 -19.21 30.03
CA THR A 108 -19.18 -19.80 28.85
C THR A 108 -18.13 -20.36 27.89
N PRO A 109 -17.75 -21.65 28.03
CA PRO A 109 -16.74 -22.26 27.17
C PRO A 109 -17.09 -22.16 25.69
N GLY A 110 -16.16 -21.61 24.91
CA GLY A 110 -16.32 -21.36 23.48
C GLY A 110 -16.79 -19.94 23.13
N TYR A 111 -16.96 -19.05 24.11
CA TYR A 111 -17.26 -17.64 23.86
C TYR A 111 -16.14 -16.97 23.04
N ARG A 112 -16.54 -16.19 22.05
CA ARG A 112 -15.66 -15.35 21.21
C ARG A 112 -16.27 -13.98 21.08
N ASP A 113 -15.48 -12.93 21.31
CA ASP A 113 -15.94 -11.56 21.11
C ASP A 113 -15.99 -11.30 19.59
N TYR A 114 -17.20 -11.04 19.07
CA TYR A 114 -17.41 -10.84 17.63
C TYR A 114 -16.58 -9.67 17.06
N ARG A 115 -16.24 -8.67 17.88
CA ARG A 115 -15.44 -7.51 17.48
C ARG A 115 -13.99 -7.91 17.27
N LEU A 116 -13.44 -8.71 18.19
CA LEU A 116 -12.12 -9.28 18.03
C LEU A 116 -12.05 -10.29 16.91
N GLU A 117 -13.10 -11.09 16.74
CA GLU A 117 -13.16 -12.04 15.64
C GLU A 117 -13.13 -11.33 14.29
N ALA A 118 -13.82 -10.19 14.15
CA ALA A 118 -13.73 -9.37 12.94
C ALA A 118 -12.31 -8.84 12.69
N VAL A 119 -11.61 -8.33 13.72
CA VAL A 119 -10.22 -7.89 13.58
C VAL A 119 -9.32 -9.06 13.17
N ARG A 120 -9.43 -10.19 13.86
CA ARG A 120 -8.67 -11.40 13.58
C ARG A 120 -8.92 -11.83 12.14
N GLN A 121 -10.17 -12.00 11.71
CA GLN A 121 -10.53 -12.38 10.36
C GLN A 121 -9.81 -11.54 9.30
N VAL A 122 -9.94 -10.20 9.36
CA VAL A 122 -9.29 -9.30 8.40
C VAL A 122 -7.77 -9.44 8.41
N VAL A 123 -7.15 -9.43 9.59
CA VAL A 123 -5.69 -9.49 9.71
C VAL A 123 -5.17 -10.84 9.21
N LEU A 124 -5.82 -11.94 9.59
CA LEU A 124 -5.43 -13.29 9.16
C LEU A 124 -5.55 -13.44 7.64
N ASP A 125 -6.66 -13.00 7.05
CA ASP A 125 -6.93 -13.13 5.61
C ASP A 125 -5.96 -12.29 4.77
N ILE A 126 -5.72 -11.04 5.15
CA ILE A 126 -4.87 -10.13 4.38
C ILE A 126 -3.40 -10.53 4.51
N LEU A 127 -2.91 -10.78 5.73
CA LEU A 127 -1.50 -11.11 5.97
C LEU A 127 -1.15 -12.58 5.70
N GLY A 128 -2.14 -13.47 5.64
CA GLY A 128 -1.93 -14.92 5.50
C GLY A 128 -1.31 -15.55 6.75
N VAL A 129 -1.63 -15.01 7.93
CA VAL A 129 -1.19 -15.54 9.24
C VAL A 129 -2.32 -16.34 9.88
N ARG A 130 -2.03 -17.15 10.90
CA ARG A 130 -3.01 -18.06 11.51
C ARG A 130 -3.53 -17.63 12.87
N SER A 131 -2.84 -16.72 13.55
CA SER A 131 -3.32 -16.19 14.83
C SER A 131 -2.74 -14.81 15.12
N LEU A 132 -3.54 -13.97 15.77
CA LEU A 132 -3.13 -12.71 16.40
C LEU A 132 -3.66 -12.75 17.85
N ARG A 133 -2.80 -12.57 18.84
CA ARG A 133 -3.18 -12.63 20.27
C ARG A 133 -2.19 -11.89 21.17
N ILE A 134 -2.61 -11.56 22.39
CA ILE A 134 -1.75 -11.00 23.42
C ILE A 134 -1.32 -12.10 24.40
N ARG A 135 -0.01 -12.26 24.58
CA ARG A 135 0.58 -13.10 25.62
C ARG A 135 0.69 -12.32 26.92
N ARG A 136 -0.30 -12.45 27.80
CA ARG A 136 -0.37 -11.74 29.10
C ARG A 136 0.89 -11.85 29.95
N GLY A 137 1.45 -13.05 30.10
CA GLY A 137 2.64 -13.27 30.95
C GLY A 137 3.91 -12.54 30.48
N ALA A 138 3.95 -12.13 29.19
CA ALA A 138 5.09 -11.42 28.62
C ALA A 138 4.69 -10.03 28.08
N TYR A 139 3.43 -9.61 28.25
CA TYR A 139 2.82 -8.41 27.66
C TYR A 139 3.22 -8.17 26.20
N LYS A 140 3.12 -9.20 25.36
CA LYS A 140 3.50 -9.14 23.94
C LYS A 140 2.34 -9.47 23.04
N VAL A 141 2.15 -8.69 21.99
CA VAL A 141 1.34 -9.12 20.84
C VAL A 141 2.17 -10.16 20.08
N VAL A 142 1.58 -11.31 19.80
CA VAL A 142 2.22 -12.37 19.02
C VAL A 142 1.38 -12.72 17.80
N VAL A 143 2.07 -12.92 16.68
CA VAL A 143 1.50 -13.37 15.43
C VAL A 143 2.01 -14.78 15.15
N GLY A 144 1.08 -15.69 14.84
CA GLY A 144 1.38 -17.11 14.68
C GLY A 144 1.18 -17.59 13.26
N ASN A 145 2.05 -18.49 12.79
CA ASN A 145 1.90 -19.16 11.51
C ASN A 145 2.28 -20.64 11.59
N GLY A 146 1.28 -21.49 11.85
CA GLY A 146 1.39 -22.94 11.64
C GLY A 146 2.42 -23.67 12.51
N GLY A 147 2.69 -23.18 13.72
CA GLY A 147 3.58 -23.82 14.69
C GLY A 147 4.65 -22.89 15.28
N SER A 148 4.88 -21.73 14.68
CA SER A 148 5.73 -20.67 15.23
C SER A 148 4.92 -19.43 15.60
N GLU A 149 5.40 -18.72 16.61
CA GLU A 149 4.93 -17.39 17.01
C GLU A 149 6.09 -16.42 16.93
N VAL A 150 5.79 -15.22 16.47
CA VAL A 150 6.72 -14.11 16.39
C VAL A 150 6.13 -12.95 17.17
N ASP A 151 6.97 -12.30 17.97
CA ASP A 151 6.64 -11.04 18.62
C ASP A 151 6.30 -9.99 17.56
N TYR A 152 5.20 -9.27 17.73
CA TYR A 152 4.81 -8.18 16.84
C TYR A 152 5.96 -7.21 16.57
N ASN A 153 6.73 -6.85 17.59
CA ASN A 153 7.84 -5.90 17.46
C ASN A 153 8.99 -6.43 16.58
N HIS A 154 9.04 -7.74 16.33
CA HIS A 154 10.01 -8.38 15.44
C HIS A 154 9.46 -8.63 14.02
N LEU A 155 8.19 -8.30 13.75
CA LEU A 155 7.65 -8.36 12.40
C LEU A 155 8.28 -7.27 11.51
N PRO A 156 8.34 -7.47 10.19
CA PRO A 156 8.69 -6.40 9.25
C PRO A 156 7.82 -5.15 9.47
N GLN A 157 8.40 -3.95 9.34
CA GLN A 157 7.72 -2.70 9.63
C GLN A 157 6.39 -2.56 8.88
N GLY A 158 6.35 -2.88 7.58
CA GLY A 158 5.12 -2.83 6.79
C GLY A 158 4.00 -3.74 7.32
N ASP A 159 4.33 -4.95 7.83
CA ASP A 159 3.33 -5.85 8.42
C ASP A 159 2.74 -5.26 9.70
N ARG A 160 3.59 -4.67 10.55
CA ARG A 160 3.17 -4.01 11.79
C ARG A 160 2.18 -2.88 11.47
N CYS A 161 2.55 -2.01 10.53
CA CYS A 161 1.72 -0.89 10.10
C CYS A 161 0.39 -1.37 9.52
N LEU A 162 0.42 -2.42 8.69
CA LEU A 162 -0.76 -3.03 8.09
C LEU A 162 -1.70 -3.64 9.15
N ILE A 163 -1.17 -4.39 10.13
CA ILE A 163 -1.99 -4.94 11.23
C ILE A 163 -2.66 -3.82 12.02
N ALA A 164 -1.89 -2.81 12.41
CA ALA A 164 -2.39 -1.71 13.22
C ALA A 164 -3.47 -0.90 12.48
N MET A 165 -3.26 -0.62 11.18
CA MET A 165 -4.27 0.01 10.32
C MET A 165 -5.53 -0.83 10.22
N LEU A 166 -5.42 -2.11 9.84
CA LEU A 166 -6.59 -2.97 9.65
C LEU A 166 -7.39 -3.13 10.94
N GLY A 167 -6.70 -3.30 12.07
CA GLY A 167 -7.33 -3.39 13.38
C GLY A 167 -8.03 -2.11 13.80
N ASP A 168 -7.37 -0.95 13.61
CA ASP A 168 -7.97 0.35 13.89
C ASP A 168 -9.16 0.64 12.96
N MET A 169 -9.10 0.26 11.69
CA MET A 169 -10.23 0.38 10.75
C MET A 169 -11.45 -0.37 11.28
N VAL A 170 -11.29 -1.67 11.57
CA VAL A 170 -12.39 -2.50 12.10
C VAL A 170 -12.92 -1.92 13.40
N ARG A 171 -12.05 -1.47 14.31
CA ARG A 171 -12.47 -0.81 15.55
C ARG A 171 -13.31 0.43 15.27
N ASN A 172 -12.87 1.34 14.40
CA ASN A 172 -13.63 2.53 14.02
C ASN A 172 -14.97 2.18 13.41
N PHE A 173 -15.07 1.07 12.66
CA PHE A 173 -16.31 0.63 12.03
C PHE A 173 -17.34 0.15 13.06
N ILE A 174 -16.86 -0.53 14.09
CA ILE A 174 -17.68 -1.02 15.21
C ILE A 174 -18.10 0.12 16.14
N GLU A 175 -17.21 1.09 16.39
CA GLU A 175 -17.47 2.20 17.29
C GLU A 175 -18.31 3.32 16.65
N GLY A 176 -18.11 3.59 15.35
CA GLY A 176 -18.70 4.74 14.66
C GLY A 176 -20.09 4.49 14.06
N ILE A 177 -20.38 3.28 13.60
CA ILE A 177 -21.72 2.87 13.16
C ILE A 177 -22.14 1.75 14.11
N HIS A 178 -23.25 1.91 14.82
CA HIS A 178 -23.77 0.92 15.77
C HIS A 178 -24.31 -0.37 15.08
N GLU A 179 -23.67 -0.79 13.99
CA GLU A 179 -23.90 -2.06 13.34
C GLU A 179 -23.15 -3.18 14.05
N LEU A 180 -23.79 -4.35 14.14
CA LEU A 180 -23.19 -5.53 14.76
C LEU A 180 -22.11 -6.18 13.88
N ASN A 181 -22.14 -5.94 12.56
CA ASN A 181 -21.17 -6.47 11.62
C ASN A 181 -20.39 -5.32 10.94
N PRO A 182 -19.09 -5.13 11.25
CA PRO A 182 -18.30 -4.04 10.67
C PRO A 182 -18.10 -4.14 9.15
N PHE A 183 -18.39 -5.30 8.54
CA PHE A 183 -18.26 -5.49 7.09
C PHE A 183 -19.49 -5.02 6.29
N GLU A 184 -20.62 -4.77 6.96
CA GLU A 184 -21.83 -4.19 6.33
C GLU A 184 -21.86 -2.66 6.41
N SER A 185 -21.07 -2.09 7.33
CA SER A 185 -20.95 -0.66 7.52
C SER A 185 -20.41 0.06 6.28
N GLU A 186 -21.13 1.08 5.81
CA GLU A 186 -20.65 1.96 4.73
C GLU A 186 -19.65 2.98 5.31
N TYR A 187 -18.39 2.88 4.87
CA TYR A 187 -17.31 3.79 5.25
C TYR A 187 -16.55 4.32 4.04
N THR A 188 -16.16 5.58 4.12
CA THR A 188 -15.16 6.16 3.23
C THR A 188 -13.79 6.14 3.93
N VAL A 189 -12.84 5.43 3.33
CA VAL A 189 -11.50 5.20 3.89
C VAL A 189 -10.44 5.80 2.98
N LEU A 190 -9.69 6.75 3.53
CA LEU A 190 -8.55 7.37 2.86
C LEU A 190 -7.26 6.76 3.39
N ILE A 191 -6.37 6.35 2.49
CA ILE A 191 -5.07 5.78 2.87
C ILE A 191 -4.00 6.38 1.97
N ASP A 192 -3.08 7.13 2.56
CA ASP A 192 -1.87 7.57 1.88
C ASP A 192 -0.85 6.43 1.83
N GLU A 193 -0.19 6.27 0.68
CA GLU A 193 0.89 5.29 0.45
C GLU A 193 0.51 3.92 0.99
N ILE A 194 -0.55 3.32 0.44
CA ILE A 194 -1.10 2.02 0.90
C ILE A 194 -0.04 0.91 1.00
N GLU A 195 1.03 1.02 0.21
CA GLU A 195 2.16 0.10 0.20
C GLU A 195 3.31 0.45 1.16
N LEU A 196 3.19 1.48 2.01
CA LEU A 196 4.30 2.01 2.79
C LEU A 196 5.02 0.90 3.57
N HIS A 197 6.35 0.83 3.41
CA HIS A 197 7.23 -0.20 3.98
C HIS A 197 6.92 -1.66 3.59
N LEU A 198 5.96 -1.91 2.68
CA LEU A 198 5.68 -3.25 2.19
C LEU A 198 6.63 -3.62 1.04
N PRO A 199 7.31 -4.79 1.11
CA PRO A 199 8.11 -5.26 -0.02
C PRO A 199 7.21 -5.64 -1.21
N PRO A 200 7.72 -5.61 -2.46
CA PRO A 200 6.95 -5.88 -3.69
C PRO A 200 6.03 -7.11 -3.61
N LYS A 201 6.54 -8.22 -3.06
CA LYS A 201 5.78 -9.48 -2.90
C LYS A 201 4.48 -9.30 -2.09
N ARG A 202 4.47 -8.38 -1.12
CA ARG A 202 3.29 -8.10 -0.28
C ARG A 202 2.34 -7.08 -0.86
N GLN A 203 2.81 -6.25 -1.79
CA GLN A 203 1.96 -5.31 -2.51
C GLN A 203 1.04 -6.05 -3.49
N HIS A 204 1.51 -7.17 -4.07
CA HIS A 204 0.71 -8.01 -4.96
C HIS A 204 -0.58 -8.52 -4.30
N GLY A 205 -1.72 -8.21 -4.94
CA GLY A 205 -3.04 -8.64 -4.50
C GLY A 205 -3.56 -7.91 -3.26
N LEU A 206 -2.84 -6.90 -2.75
CA LEU A 206 -3.24 -6.13 -1.58
C LEU A 206 -4.59 -5.44 -1.80
N ILE A 207 -4.80 -4.86 -2.97
CA ILE A 207 -6.02 -4.12 -3.30
C ILE A 207 -7.23 -5.06 -3.39
N ASP A 208 -7.05 -6.23 -4.00
CA ASP A 208 -8.08 -7.28 -4.09
C ASP A 208 -8.44 -7.83 -2.70
N LYS A 209 -7.44 -8.11 -1.87
CA LYS A 209 -7.65 -8.54 -0.48
C LYS A 209 -8.39 -7.49 0.35
N LEU A 210 -7.99 -6.23 0.25
CA LEU A 210 -8.60 -5.13 0.99
C LEU A 210 -10.07 -4.94 0.61
N THR A 211 -10.39 -4.95 -0.69
CA THR A 211 -11.78 -4.79 -1.15
C THR A 211 -12.66 -6.00 -0.91
N LYS A 212 -12.10 -7.21 -0.87
CA LYS A 212 -12.83 -8.40 -0.44
C LYS A 212 -13.14 -8.37 1.06
N ALA A 213 -12.19 -7.90 1.87
CA ALA A 213 -12.38 -7.77 3.32
C ALA A 213 -13.42 -6.69 3.67
N PHE A 214 -13.50 -5.61 2.88
CA PHE A 214 -14.38 -4.48 3.15
C PHE A 214 -15.24 -4.11 1.92
N PRO A 215 -16.23 -4.94 1.55
CA PRO A 215 -16.97 -4.80 0.29
C PRO A 215 -17.88 -3.57 0.23
N LYS A 216 -18.26 -3.01 1.37
CA LYS A 216 -19.12 -1.81 1.48
C LYS A 216 -18.33 -0.52 1.59
N CYS A 217 -17.01 -0.61 1.76
CA CYS A 217 -16.16 0.57 1.89
C CYS A 217 -15.87 1.20 0.52
N GLN A 218 -15.84 2.53 0.50
CA GLN A 218 -15.21 3.31 -0.54
C GLN A 218 -13.76 3.60 -0.14
N PHE A 219 -12.81 3.14 -0.95
CA PHE A 219 -11.39 3.39 -0.72
C PHE A 219 -10.89 4.50 -1.62
N ILE A 220 -10.21 5.49 -1.04
CA ILE A 220 -9.45 6.51 -1.77
C ILE A 220 -7.99 6.34 -1.33
N LEU A 221 -7.17 5.84 -2.23
CA LEU A 221 -5.81 5.39 -1.92
C LEU A 221 -4.80 6.26 -2.67
N THR A 222 -3.65 6.55 -2.07
CA THR A 222 -2.48 7.02 -2.82
C THR A 222 -1.42 5.94 -2.92
N THR A 223 -0.64 6.00 -3.99
CA THR A 223 0.47 5.07 -4.21
C THR A 223 1.57 5.70 -5.06
N ASN A 224 2.80 5.30 -4.76
CA ASN A 224 3.96 5.50 -5.61
C ASN A 224 4.40 4.19 -6.29
N SER A 225 3.68 3.09 -6.02
CA SER A 225 4.02 1.77 -6.53
C SER A 225 3.31 1.43 -7.84
N PRO A 226 4.06 1.13 -8.92
CA PRO A 226 3.47 0.58 -10.14
C PRO A 226 2.78 -0.76 -9.91
N ILE A 227 3.19 -1.54 -8.90
CA ILE A 227 2.57 -2.83 -8.56
C ILE A 227 1.14 -2.62 -8.05
N ILE A 228 0.89 -1.57 -7.28
CA ILE A 228 -0.45 -1.21 -6.81
C ILE A 228 -1.29 -0.66 -7.97
N VAL A 229 -0.71 0.22 -8.80
CA VAL A 229 -1.39 0.74 -9.99
C VAL A 229 -1.85 -0.39 -10.92
N GLY A 230 -1.01 -1.41 -11.12
CA GLY A 230 -1.32 -2.58 -11.93
C GLY A 230 -2.49 -3.45 -11.42
N GLN A 231 -2.98 -3.22 -10.20
CA GLN A 231 -4.10 -3.95 -9.61
C GLN A 231 -5.45 -3.24 -9.78
N VAL A 232 -5.44 -2.00 -10.27
CA VAL A 232 -6.65 -1.17 -10.40
C VAL A 232 -6.93 -0.89 -11.87
N LYS A 233 -8.21 -0.92 -12.24
CA LYS A 233 -8.65 -0.60 -13.61
C LYS A 233 -8.38 0.87 -13.96
N PRO A 234 -8.04 1.19 -15.22
CA PRO A 234 -7.57 2.53 -15.58
C PRO A 234 -8.57 3.64 -15.26
N GLU A 235 -9.87 3.36 -15.38
CA GLU A 235 -10.95 4.33 -15.09
C GLU A 235 -11.06 4.70 -13.60
N ARG A 236 -10.37 3.95 -12.73
CA ARG A 236 -10.31 4.18 -11.28
C ARG A 236 -8.94 4.70 -10.83
N VAL A 237 -8.00 4.91 -11.76
CA VAL A 237 -6.66 5.43 -11.47
C VAL A 237 -6.55 6.87 -11.94
N PHE A 238 -6.09 7.75 -11.06
CA PHE A 238 -5.79 9.14 -11.34
C PHE A 238 -4.28 9.32 -11.24
N VAL A 239 -3.61 9.58 -12.36
CA VAL A 239 -2.17 9.84 -12.38
C VAL A 239 -1.93 11.32 -12.24
N VAL A 240 -1.12 11.69 -11.26
CA VAL A 240 -0.71 13.06 -10.98
C VAL A 240 0.51 13.41 -11.82
N GLY A 241 0.38 14.40 -12.70
CA GLY A 241 1.50 14.93 -13.50
C GLY A 241 2.24 16.09 -12.82
N GLY A 242 3.51 16.32 -13.19
CA GLY A 242 4.36 17.37 -12.61
C GLY A 242 3.85 18.82 -12.79
N SER A 243 2.95 19.06 -13.73
CA SER A 243 2.30 20.37 -13.95
C SER A 243 1.15 20.65 -12.96
N GLY A 244 0.74 19.68 -12.15
CA GLY A 244 -0.38 19.82 -11.19
C GLY A 244 -1.75 19.44 -11.76
N GLY A 245 -1.79 18.93 -13.00
CA GLY A 245 -2.97 18.27 -13.57
C GLY A 245 -3.02 16.77 -13.25
N TRP A 246 -4.15 16.15 -13.54
CA TRP A 246 -4.35 14.70 -13.45
C TRP A 246 -4.95 14.13 -14.73
N TYR A 247 -4.76 12.84 -14.96
CA TYR A 247 -5.37 12.11 -16.08
C TYR A 247 -5.63 10.65 -15.71
N HIS A 248 -6.54 9.99 -16.43
CA HIS A 248 -6.69 8.53 -16.38
C HIS A 248 -5.68 7.88 -17.33
N PRO A 249 -4.93 6.86 -16.89
CA PRO A 249 -4.07 6.12 -17.79
C PRO A 249 -4.92 5.35 -18.81
N GLU A 250 -4.40 5.10 -20.01
CA GLU A 250 -5.09 4.24 -20.99
C GLU A 250 -5.05 2.76 -20.55
N GLU A 251 -3.94 2.36 -19.93
CA GLU A 251 -3.69 0.99 -19.50
C GLU A 251 -3.06 0.97 -18.10
N SER A 252 -3.54 0.07 -17.24
CA SER A 252 -2.99 -0.15 -15.90
C SER A 252 -3.18 -1.61 -15.47
N TYR A 253 -4.43 -2.08 -15.42
CA TYR A 253 -4.79 -3.38 -14.86
C TYR A 253 -4.10 -4.55 -15.55
N GLY A 254 -3.39 -5.37 -14.77
CA GLY A 254 -2.68 -6.56 -15.24
C GLY A 254 -1.45 -6.27 -16.11
N ARG A 255 -1.02 -5.02 -16.23
CA ARG A 255 0.15 -4.64 -17.03
C ARG A 255 1.45 -4.94 -16.30
N GLU A 256 2.50 -5.10 -17.09
CA GLU A 256 3.85 -5.33 -16.58
C GLU A 256 4.33 -4.10 -15.79
N TYR A 257 4.92 -4.37 -14.62
CA TYR A 257 5.46 -3.34 -13.72
C TYR A 257 6.32 -2.29 -14.43
N GLN A 258 7.26 -2.75 -15.27
CA GLN A 258 8.19 -1.88 -15.99
C GLN A 258 7.47 -0.95 -16.97
N ARG A 259 6.40 -1.44 -17.61
CA ARG A 259 5.60 -0.64 -18.54
C ARG A 259 4.86 0.49 -17.82
N ILE A 260 4.23 0.19 -16.68
CA ILE A 260 3.54 1.18 -15.85
C ILE A 260 4.54 2.23 -15.34
N LEU A 261 5.72 1.80 -14.92
CA LEU A 261 6.76 2.68 -14.41
C LEU A 261 7.21 3.72 -15.47
N VAL A 262 7.41 3.30 -16.73
CA VAL A 262 7.77 4.21 -17.82
C VAL A 262 6.60 5.10 -18.22
N ASP A 263 5.45 4.49 -18.49
CA ASP A 263 4.33 5.19 -19.11
C ASP A 263 3.71 6.20 -18.14
N LEU A 264 3.65 5.89 -16.84
CA LEU A 264 2.94 6.71 -15.85
C LEU A 264 3.86 7.53 -14.96
N PHE A 265 5.00 6.97 -14.56
CA PHE A 265 5.94 7.65 -13.65
C PHE A 265 7.10 8.32 -14.40
N GLY A 266 7.20 8.14 -15.72
CA GLY A 266 8.19 8.83 -16.56
C GLY A 266 9.64 8.47 -16.24
N THR A 267 9.87 7.32 -15.58
CA THR A 267 11.22 6.89 -15.24
C THR A 267 11.91 6.21 -16.43
N ASP A 268 13.22 6.37 -16.55
CA ASP A 268 14.00 5.59 -17.50
C ASP A 268 14.17 4.14 -17.03
N GLU A 269 13.88 3.18 -17.90
CA GLU A 269 14.05 1.73 -17.64
C GLU A 269 15.51 1.32 -17.39
N ARG A 270 16.47 2.17 -17.78
CA ARG A 270 17.90 1.89 -17.78
C ARG A 270 18.68 3.15 -17.44
N LEU A 271 19.90 2.96 -16.93
CA LEU A 271 20.85 4.06 -16.75
C LEU A 271 21.02 4.84 -18.07
N PRO A 272 21.09 6.19 -18.04
CA PRO A 272 21.10 6.99 -19.28
C PRO A 272 22.20 6.59 -20.27
N HIS A 273 23.43 6.35 -19.82
CA HIS A 273 24.54 5.95 -20.69
C HIS A 273 24.32 4.57 -21.33
N ILE A 274 23.74 3.61 -20.60
CA ILE A 274 23.39 2.29 -21.13
C ILE A 274 22.28 2.41 -22.18
N LYS A 275 21.24 3.21 -21.90
CA LYS A 275 20.14 3.46 -22.85
C LYS A 275 20.66 4.08 -24.15
N GLN A 276 21.49 5.12 -24.04
CA GLN A 276 22.09 5.78 -25.20
C GLN A 276 23.04 4.85 -25.96
N GLY A 277 23.85 4.05 -25.25
CA GLY A 277 24.74 3.07 -25.86
C GLY A 277 23.98 2.01 -26.66
N LEU A 278 22.87 1.48 -26.13
CA LEU A 278 22.04 0.51 -26.85
C LEU A 278 21.35 1.12 -28.07
N LEU A 279 20.85 2.35 -27.97
CA LEU A 279 20.27 3.07 -29.11
C LEU A 279 21.31 3.28 -30.21
N GLU A 280 22.52 3.71 -29.85
CA GLU A 280 23.61 3.89 -30.81
C GLU A 280 24.05 2.56 -31.43
N MET A 281 24.13 1.49 -30.65
CA MET A 281 24.42 0.14 -31.14
C MET A 281 23.42 -0.29 -32.23
N PHE A 282 22.12 -0.14 -31.98
CA PHE A 282 21.11 -0.46 -33.00
C PHE A 282 21.20 0.47 -34.20
N ARG A 283 21.48 1.77 -34.01
CA ARG A 283 21.68 2.73 -35.11
C ARG A 283 22.85 2.34 -36.01
N LEU A 284 23.97 1.90 -35.45
CA LEU A 284 25.15 1.43 -36.19
C LEU A 284 24.82 0.18 -37.02
N ILE A 285 24.11 -0.79 -36.42
CA ILE A 285 23.65 -2.01 -37.12
C ILE A 285 22.70 -1.64 -38.27
N ASP A 286 21.74 -0.75 -38.03
CA ASP A 286 20.79 -0.28 -39.04
C ASP A 286 21.46 0.53 -40.15
N ALA A 287 22.54 1.25 -39.85
CA ALA A 287 23.40 1.92 -40.83
C ALA A 287 24.35 0.96 -41.59
N GLY A 288 24.43 -0.32 -41.21
CA GLY A 288 25.31 -1.32 -41.84
C GLY A 288 26.75 -1.29 -41.34
N LYS A 289 27.06 -0.49 -40.30
CA LYS A 289 28.36 -0.44 -39.63
C LYS A 289 28.47 -1.59 -38.62
N LEU A 290 28.52 -2.82 -39.14
CA LEU A 290 28.36 -4.03 -38.32
C LEU A 290 29.52 -4.24 -37.33
N ASP A 291 30.76 -3.92 -37.71
CA ASP A 291 31.93 -4.07 -36.82
C ASP A 291 31.87 -3.10 -35.65
N GLU A 292 31.55 -1.81 -35.90
CA GLU A 292 31.33 -0.80 -34.86
C GLU A 292 30.17 -1.22 -33.93
N GLY A 293 29.09 -1.77 -34.50
CA GLY A 293 27.97 -2.30 -33.73
C GLY A 293 28.35 -3.50 -32.85
N ARG A 294 29.19 -4.42 -33.35
CA ARG A 294 29.72 -5.57 -32.57
C ARG A 294 30.62 -5.10 -31.44
N GLU A 295 31.50 -4.14 -31.70
CA GLU A 295 32.40 -3.57 -30.69
C GLU A 295 31.59 -2.92 -29.56
N LEU A 296 30.62 -2.06 -29.89
CA LEU A 296 29.77 -1.42 -28.90
C LEU A 296 28.92 -2.43 -28.13
N ARG A 297 28.43 -3.49 -28.79
CA ARG A 297 27.77 -4.62 -28.15
C ARG A 297 28.69 -5.32 -27.15
N HIS A 298 29.96 -5.55 -27.48
CA HIS A 298 30.94 -6.18 -26.59
C HIS A 298 31.26 -5.30 -25.38
N GLN A 299 31.44 -3.99 -25.59
CA GLN A 299 31.66 -3.02 -24.51
C GLN A 299 30.49 -3.00 -23.53
N LEU A 300 29.25 -2.83 -24.03
CA LEU A 300 28.06 -2.82 -23.20
C LEU A 300 27.85 -4.16 -22.48
N ALA A 301 28.12 -5.30 -23.14
CA ALA A 301 28.05 -6.62 -22.50
C ALA A 301 29.08 -6.80 -21.37
N GLY A 302 30.22 -6.10 -21.43
CA GLY A 302 31.20 -6.05 -20.34
C GLY A 302 30.69 -5.31 -19.10
N GLU A 303 29.82 -4.30 -19.29
CA GLU A 303 29.27 -3.50 -18.21
C GLU A 303 28.00 -4.12 -17.58
N ILE A 304 27.03 -4.51 -18.42
CA ILE A 304 25.70 -4.97 -17.95
C ILE A 304 25.50 -6.50 -18.03
N GLY A 305 26.53 -7.23 -18.48
CA GLY A 305 26.51 -8.67 -18.66
C GLY A 305 25.89 -9.11 -19.99
N GLY A 306 26.47 -10.13 -20.62
CA GLY A 306 26.08 -10.57 -21.98
C GLY A 306 24.72 -11.25 -22.11
N GLY A 307 23.96 -11.42 -21.02
CA GLY A 307 22.65 -12.08 -21.02
C GLY A 307 21.46 -11.18 -21.38
N ASP A 308 21.68 -9.90 -21.67
CA ASP A 308 20.61 -8.96 -22.01
C ASP A 308 19.93 -9.33 -23.34
N SER A 309 18.59 -9.33 -23.33
CA SER A 309 17.77 -9.62 -24.53
C SER A 309 18.07 -8.70 -25.72
N SER A 310 18.51 -7.47 -25.45
CA SER A 310 18.90 -6.49 -26.48
C SER A 310 20.10 -6.99 -27.29
N PHE A 311 21.03 -7.70 -26.67
CA PHE A 311 22.19 -8.26 -27.37
C PHE A 311 21.80 -9.44 -28.26
N VAL A 312 20.86 -10.27 -27.82
CA VAL A 312 20.30 -11.35 -28.66
C VAL A 312 19.65 -10.76 -29.91
N LYS A 313 18.87 -9.69 -29.76
CA LYS A 313 18.25 -8.97 -30.88
C LYS A 313 19.30 -8.35 -31.80
N ALA A 314 20.33 -7.72 -31.26
CA ALA A 314 21.44 -7.15 -32.03
C ALA A 314 22.17 -8.23 -32.85
N ASP A 315 22.53 -9.35 -32.23
CA ASP A 315 23.22 -10.46 -32.87
C ASP A 315 22.37 -11.06 -34.02
N MET A 316 21.04 -11.15 -33.85
CA MET A 316 20.11 -11.56 -34.92
C MET A 316 20.08 -10.56 -36.09
N LEU A 317 20.02 -9.27 -35.82
CA LEU A 317 19.98 -8.22 -36.85
C LEU A 317 21.28 -8.18 -37.66
N ILE A 318 22.43 -8.30 -36.99
CA ILE A 318 23.75 -8.37 -37.63
C ILE A 318 23.79 -9.56 -38.59
N ARG A 319 23.46 -10.78 -38.11
CA ARG A 319 23.44 -11.99 -38.96
C ARG A 319 22.51 -11.85 -40.16
N ARG A 320 21.32 -11.26 -39.96
CA ARG A 320 20.36 -11.04 -41.05
C ARG A 320 20.94 -10.13 -42.13
N LYS A 321 21.63 -9.04 -41.75
CA LYS A 321 22.25 -8.13 -42.71
C LYS A 321 23.43 -8.75 -43.46
N GLU A 322 24.21 -9.58 -42.78
CA GLU A 322 25.30 -10.34 -43.43
C GLU A 322 24.80 -11.33 -44.49
N LEU A 323 23.60 -11.89 -44.28
CA LEU A 323 22.96 -12.79 -45.25
C LEU A 323 22.36 -12.06 -46.45
N ILE A 324 21.87 -10.83 -46.26
CA ILE A 324 21.26 -10.01 -47.33
C ILE A 324 22.33 -9.29 -48.16
N GLY A 325 23.50 -9.01 -47.58
CA GLY A 325 24.64 -8.40 -48.25
C GLY A 325 25.55 -9.36 -49.04
N LYS A 326 25.19 -10.65 -49.14
CA LYS A 326 25.86 -11.67 -49.97
C LYS A 326 25.05 -11.95 -51.24
#